data_AF-A0A1P8XGC0-F1
#
_entry.id   AF-A0A1P8XGC0-F1
#
_cell.length_a   1.000
_cell.length_b   1.000
_cell.length_c   1.000
_cell.angle_alpha   90.00
_cell.angle_beta   90.00
_cell.angle_gamma   90.00
#
_symmetry.space_group_name_H-M   'P 1'
#
loop_
_entity.id
_entity.type
_entity.pdbx_description
1 polymer ?
#
loop_
_entity_poly.entity_id
_entity_poly.type
_entity_poly.pdbx_seq_one_letter_code
_entity_poly.pdbx_strand_id
1 'polypeptide(L)'
;MRLPFPDLPTNRVIHLGGITIEEFAVAVDPLPENAPVILTLRITEAADPSHAVSAALDAMESVARAQLRAWLPAADKITGTSDLDRRTVRRLARETAATTELFGPYLADIAEAALVQRPVATRYDADTRADSLAAILVAGYRREAVVLALWSADPAPLTAQQAMGTAAHWLAGRGIGVWVLGDGVVEPGRFPTITLAGPTEVSESVAPEVGFPVLAGRPHPGSAVEHGLELRLARHSWARGRTWNQVYQSHPLSPPIRVDLMWPAEQVVVELDGPDHRGIVKYSDDRRRDNTLTLGGYAVLRFTNNEVTGDLSRVLAMIEQLLATRRDERISG
;
A
#
# COMPACT_ATOMS: atom_id res chain seq x y z
N MET A 1 1.92 -19.08 -10.11
CA MET A 1 1.53 -18.46 -11.39
C MET A 1 1.37 -16.97 -11.13
N ARG A 2 2.03 -16.07 -11.88
CA ARG A 2 1.83 -14.62 -11.68
C ARG A 2 0.49 -14.24 -12.27
N LEU A 3 -0.37 -13.62 -11.48
CA LEU A 3 -1.66 -13.13 -11.96
C LEU A 3 -1.43 -12.00 -12.98
N PRO A 4 -2.20 -11.97 -14.10
CA PRO A 4 -1.99 -11.03 -15.20
C PRO A 4 -2.58 -9.65 -14.90
N PHE A 5 -2.35 -9.10 -13.70
CA PHE A 5 -2.89 -7.81 -13.29
C PHE A 5 -2.57 -6.65 -14.26
N PRO A 6 -1.38 -6.57 -14.89
CA PRO A 6 -1.09 -5.54 -15.88
C PRO A 6 -1.96 -5.62 -17.15
N ASP A 7 -2.47 -6.81 -17.48
CA ASP A 7 -3.27 -7.04 -18.68
C ASP A 7 -4.78 -6.83 -18.44
N LEU A 8 -5.17 -6.65 -17.18
CA LEU A 8 -6.56 -6.42 -16.82
C LEU A 8 -7.00 -4.99 -17.17
N PRO A 9 -8.24 -4.80 -17.65
CA PRO A 9 -8.78 -3.46 -17.89
C PRO A 9 -8.73 -2.56 -16.65
N THR A 10 -8.13 -1.37 -16.81
CA THR A 10 -7.97 -0.36 -15.75
C THR A 10 -8.88 0.86 -15.93
N ASN A 11 -9.73 0.86 -16.96
CA ASN A 11 -10.57 2.01 -17.34
C ASN A 11 -12.07 1.69 -17.39
N ARG A 12 -12.47 0.57 -16.79
CA ARG A 12 -13.87 0.09 -16.78
C ARG A 12 -14.13 -0.75 -15.53
N VAL A 13 -15.38 -1.11 -15.35
CA VAL A 13 -15.80 -2.06 -14.32
C VAL A 13 -15.69 -3.49 -14.87
N ILE A 14 -15.03 -4.38 -14.12
CA ILE A 14 -14.98 -5.81 -14.39
C ILE A 14 -15.26 -6.60 -13.11
N HIS A 15 -15.76 -7.83 -13.27
CA HIS A 15 -15.86 -8.80 -12.19
C HIS A 15 -14.66 -9.76 -12.26
N LEU A 16 -14.00 -10.00 -11.14
CA LEU A 16 -12.90 -10.94 -11.01
C LEU A 16 -13.42 -12.20 -10.32
N GLY A 17 -13.65 -13.24 -11.13
CA GLY A 17 -14.08 -14.56 -10.66
C GLY A 17 -12.91 -15.50 -10.39
N GLY A 18 -13.12 -16.53 -9.58
CA GLY A 18 -12.13 -17.61 -9.35
C GLY A 18 -10.98 -17.25 -8.41
N ILE A 19 -11.07 -16.12 -7.71
CA ILE A 19 -10.11 -15.68 -6.69
C ILE A 19 -10.84 -15.13 -5.47
N THR A 20 -10.41 -15.49 -4.26
CA THR A 20 -10.95 -14.90 -3.02
C THR A 20 -10.29 -13.55 -2.70
N ILE A 21 -10.84 -12.78 -1.75
CA ILE A 21 -10.19 -11.52 -1.32
C ILE A 21 -8.84 -11.79 -0.64
N GLU A 22 -8.72 -12.88 0.11
CA GLU A 22 -7.48 -13.30 0.77
C GLU A 22 -6.40 -13.66 -0.27
N GLU A 23 -6.77 -14.45 -1.27
CA GLU A 23 -5.91 -14.80 -2.41
C GLU A 23 -5.50 -13.58 -3.23
N PHE A 24 -6.45 -12.69 -3.50
CA PHE A 24 -6.19 -11.43 -4.20
C PHE A 24 -5.21 -10.57 -3.42
N ALA A 25 -5.45 -10.40 -2.12
CA ALA A 25 -4.62 -9.61 -1.23
C ALA A 25 -3.18 -10.12 -1.16
N VAL A 26 -2.97 -11.44 -1.03
CA VAL A 26 -1.64 -12.06 -1.10
C VAL A 26 -0.98 -11.77 -2.45
N ALA A 27 -1.72 -11.90 -3.53
CA ALA A 27 -1.16 -11.79 -4.87
C ALA A 27 -0.79 -10.35 -5.27
N VAL A 28 -1.37 -9.34 -4.62
CA VAL A 28 -1.05 -7.94 -4.83
C VAL A 28 -0.07 -7.38 -3.81
N ASP A 29 0.46 -8.17 -2.87
CA ASP A 29 1.32 -7.70 -1.78
C ASP A 29 2.68 -8.44 -1.74
N PRO A 30 3.79 -7.83 -2.20
CA PRO A 30 3.91 -6.46 -2.69
C PRO A 30 3.24 -6.27 -4.06
N LEU A 31 2.92 -5.00 -4.38
CA LEU A 31 2.28 -4.64 -5.63
C LEU A 31 3.13 -5.12 -6.82
N PRO A 32 2.58 -5.96 -7.71
CA PRO A 32 3.33 -6.49 -8.82
C PRO A 32 3.89 -5.39 -9.72
N GLU A 33 5.03 -5.69 -10.35
CA GLU A 33 5.61 -4.82 -11.36
C GLU A 33 4.58 -4.58 -12.48
N ASN A 34 4.48 -3.32 -12.92
CA ASN A 34 3.56 -2.88 -13.98
C ASN A 34 2.06 -3.03 -13.67
N ALA A 35 1.66 -3.51 -12.49
CA ALA A 35 0.26 -3.45 -12.07
C ALA A 35 -0.16 -1.99 -11.83
N PRO A 36 -1.45 -1.65 -12.03
CA PRO A 36 -1.97 -0.35 -11.62
C PRO A 36 -1.83 -0.16 -10.10
N VAL A 37 -2.07 1.06 -9.61
CA VAL A 37 -2.33 1.23 -8.18
C VAL A 37 -3.60 0.46 -7.85
N ILE A 38 -3.53 -0.49 -6.92
CA ILE A 38 -4.68 -1.28 -6.49
C ILE A 38 -5.02 -0.89 -5.07
N LEU A 39 -6.22 -0.37 -4.84
CA LEU A 39 -6.76 -0.17 -3.50
C LEU A 39 -7.87 -1.19 -3.27
N THR A 40 -7.73 -2.03 -2.26
CA THR A 40 -8.84 -2.90 -1.83
C THR A 40 -9.77 -2.12 -0.92
N LEU A 41 -11.07 -2.18 -1.19
CA LEU A 41 -12.10 -1.48 -0.43
C LEU A 41 -13.22 -2.45 -0.08
N ARG A 42 -13.42 -2.64 1.22
CA ARG A 42 -14.57 -3.37 1.73
C ARG A 42 -15.80 -2.48 1.65
N ILE A 43 -16.84 -2.99 0.99
CA ILE A 43 -18.15 -2.38 0.98
C ILE A 43 -19.02 -3.05 2.04
N THR A 44 -19.54 -2.25 2.95
CA THR A 44 -20.49 -2.69 3.99
C THR A 44 -21.91 -2.28 3.64
N GLU A 45 -22.13 -1.00 3.29
CA GLU A 45 -23.43 -0.47 2.93
C GLU A 45 -23.32 0.65 1.88
N ALA A 46 -24.38 0.84 1.10
CA ALA A 46 -24.54 1.97 0.21
C ALA A 46 -26.02 2.37 0.15
N ALA A 47 -26.37 3.51 0.75
CA ALA A 47 -27.75 4.00 0.75
C ALA A 47 -28.20 4.43 -0.67
N ASP A 48 -27.30 5.05 -1.42
CA ASP A 48 -27.52 5.55 -2.77
C ASP A 48 -26.16 5.66 -3.52
N PRO A 49 -26.16 5.90 -4.85
CA PRO A 49 -24.93 6.01 -5.63
C PRO A 49 -23.96 7.11 -5.15
N SER A 50 -24.47 8.26 -4.70
CA SER A 50 -23.64 9.38 -4.24
C SER A 50 -22.92 9.02 -2.94
N HIS A 51 -23.61 8.30 -2.05
CA HIS A 51 -23.03 7.80 -0.80
C HIS A 51 -21.90 6.79 -1.08
N ALA A 52 -22.10 5.88 -2.04
CA ALA A 52 -21.08 4.94 -2.48
C ALA A 52 -19.86 5.62 -3.12
N VAL A 53 -20.08 6.63 -3.97
CA VAL A 53 -18.99 7.45 -4.53
C VAL A 53 -18.22 8.16 -3.41
N SER A 54 -18.91 8.79 -2.46
CA SER A 54 -18.25 9.46 -1.33
C SER A 54 -17.38 8.50 -0.53
N ALA A 55 -17.91 7.32 -0.18
CA ALA A 55 -17.16 6.30 0.56
C ALA A 55 -15.88 5.86 -0.17
N ALA A 56 -15.96 5.65 -1.50
CA ALA A 56 -14.79 5.32 -2.31
C ALA A 56 -13.75 6.44 -2.34
N LEU A 57 -14.19 7.70 -2.50
CA LEU A 57 -13.30 8.87 -2.50
C LEU A 57 -12.68 9.12 -1.12
N ASP A 58 -13.42 8.89 -0.04
CA ASP A 58 -12.91 9.01 1.33
C ASP A 58 -11.84 7.94 1.61
N ALA A 59 -12.01 6.72 1.10
CA ALA A 59 -11.00 5.67 1.15
C ALA A 59 -9.73 6.06 0.36
N MET A 60 -9.88 6.53 -0.89
CA MET A 60 -8.77 7.03 -1.70
C MET A 60 -8.03 8.19 -1.02
N GLU A 61 -8.76 9.12 -0.41
CA GLU A 61 -8.19 10.25 0.34
C GLU A 61 -7.43 9.77 1.58
N SER A 62 -7.96 8.80 2.32
CA SER A 62 -7.27 8.20 3.45
C SER A 62 -5.93 7.59 3.03
N VAL A 63 -5.91 6.86 1.92
CA VAL A 63 -4.70 6.28 1.35
C VAL A 63 -3.74 7.38 0.87
N ALA A 64 -4.22 8.37 0.13
CA ALA A 64 -3.39 9.48 -0.32
C ALA A 64 -2.77 10.24 0.87
N ARG A 65 -3.51 10.48 1.95
CA ARG A 65 -2.96 11.10 3.17
C ARG A 65 -1.88 10.24 3.82
N ALA A 66 -2.09 8.93 3.92
CA ALA A 66 -1.09 8.01 4.46
C ALA A 66 0.23 8.06 3.66
N GLN A 67 0.13 8.34 2.36
CA GLN A 67 1.26 8.37 1.43
C GLN A 67 1.93 9.73 1.26
N LEU A 68 1.73 10.70 2.17
CA LEU A 68 2.26 12.06 2.05
C LEU A 68 3.72 12.12 1.60
N ARG A 69 4.59 11.25 2.15
CA ARG A 69 6.03 11.25 1.81
C ARG A 69 6.33 10.65 0.43
N ALA A 70 5.49 9.76 -0.07
CA ALA A 70 5.66 9.14 -1.37
C ALA A 70 5.41 10.14 -2.52
N TRP A 71 4.34 10.93 -2.43
CA TRP A 71 3.99 11.93 -3.45
C TRP A 71 4.47 13.36 -3.14
N LEU A 72 4.87 13.66 -1.89
CA LEU A 72 5.55 14.91 -1.51
C LEU A 72 6.84 14.64 -0.69
N PRO A 73 7.92 14.11 -1.30
CA PRO A 73 9.17 13.80 -0.59
C PRO A 73 9.80 15.01 0.11
N ALA A 74 9.59 16.22 -0.41
CA ALA A 74 10.08 17.46 0.22
C ALA A 74 9.53 17.67 1.64
N ALA A 75 8.41 17.04 2.00
CA ALA A 75 7.80 17.12 3.31
C ALA A 75 8.48 16.23 4.37
N ASP A 76 9.46 15.39 4.01
CA ASP A 76 10.21 14.50 4.94
C ASP A 76 10.84 15.23 6.12
N LYS A 77 11.19 16.51 5.94
CA LYS A 77 11.82 17.34 6.98
C LYS A 77 10.82 17.89 8.00
N ILE A 78 9.52 17.74 7.75
CA ILE A 78 8.45 18.27 8.62
C ILE A 78 8.08 17.20 9.64
N THR A 79 8.46 17.40 10.89
CA THR A 79 8.22 16.44 11.99
C THR A 79 7.12 16.88 12.96
N GLY A 80 6.64 18.13 12.84
CA GLY A 80 5.60 18.71 13.69
C GLY A 80 4.32 19.06 12.95
N THR A 81 3.33 19.57 13.69
CA THR A 81 2.01 19.98 13.17
C THR A 81 1.68 21.44 13.50
N SER A 82 2.69 22.28 13.75
CA SER A 82 2.51 23.71 14.08
C SER A 82 1.94 24.51 12.91
N ASP A 83 1.49 25.74 13.15
CA ASP A 83 1.04 26.66 12.09
C ASP A 83 2.13 26.94 11.04
N LEU A 84 3.39 26.91 11.45
CA LEU A 84 4.51 27.04 10.53
C LEU A 84 4.67 25.77 9.68
N ASP A 85 4.56 24.59 10.28
CA ASP A 85 4.63 23.30 9.58
C ASP A 85 3.50 23.18 8.54
N ARG A 86 2.27 23.55 8.94
CA ARG A 86 1.09 23.58 8.06
C ARG A 86 1.28 24.53 6.88
N ARG A 87 1.77 25.74 7.10
CA ARG A 87 2.08 26.68 6.00
C ARG A 87 3.20 26.15 5.11
N THR A 88 4.21 25.51 5.69
CA THR A 88 5.34 24.94 4.95
C THR A 88 4.89 23.78 4.05
N VAL A 89 4.12 22.82 4.57
CA VAL A 89 3.65 21.68 3.78
C VAL A 89 2.74 22.13 2.63
N ARG A 90 1.86 23.11 2.86
CA ARG A 90 1.03 23.72 1.80
C ARG A 90 1.86 24.40 0.73
N ARG A 91 2.93 25.11 1.10
CA ARG A 91 3.84 25.75 0.15
C ARG A 91 4.55 24.71 -0.71
N LEU A 92 5.13 23.68 -0.09
CA LEU A 92 5.81 22.59 -0.81
C LEU A 92 4.87 21.86 -1.78
N ALA A 93 3.62 21.63 -1.37
CA ALA A 93 2.59 21.06 -2.23
C ALA A 93 2.31 21.96 -3.45
N ARG A 94 2.17 23.28 -3.26
CA ARG A 94 1.97 24.22 -4.38
C ARG A 94 3.18 24.28 -5.33
N GLU A 95 4.40 24.24 -4.78
CA GLU A 95 5.64 24.18 -5.58
C GLU A 95 5.70 22.90 -6.40
N THR A 96 5.27 21.77 -5.84
CA THR A 96 5.17 20.49 -6.54
C THR A 96 4.10 20.53 -7.64
N ALA A 97 2.93 21.11 -7.36
CA ALA A 97 1.88 21.30 -8.35
C ALA A 97 2.29 22.26 -9.49
N ALA A 98 3.19 23.21 -9.24
CA ALA A 98 3.68 24.12 -10.28
C ALA A 98 4.59 23.43 -11.32
N THR A 99 5.13 22.26 -11.00
CA THR A 99 6.03 21.48 -11.88
C THR A 99 5.42 20.15 -12.31
N THR A 100 4.17 19.89 -11.97
CA THR A 100 3.43 18.65 -12.28
C THR A 100 2.03 18.99 -12.79
N GLU A 101 1.26 17.98 -13.18
CA GLU A 101 -0.14 18.12 -13.59
C GLU A 101 -1.12 18.08 -12.40
N LEU A 102 -0.61 18.03 -11.16
CA LEU A 102 -1.43 17.92 -9.96
C LEU A 102 -2.17 19.23 -9.65
N PHE A 103 -3.45 19.11 -9.26
CA PHE A 103 -4.27 20.28 -8.94
C PHE A 103 -3.83 20.94 -7.62
N GLY A 104 -3.08 22.04 -7.73
CA GLY A 104 -2.39 22.69 -6.62
C GLY A 104 -3.23 23.06 -5.39
N PRO A 105 -4.45 23.63 -5.51
CA PRO A 105 -5.31 23.88 -4.36
C PRO A 105 -5.65 22.63 -3.56
N TYR A 106 -6.02 21.54 -4.25
CA TYR A 106 -6.35 20.27 -3.61
C TYR A 106 -5.10 19.62 -3.00
N LEU A 107 -3.97 19.64 -3.73
CA LEU A 107 -2.70 19.10 -3.25
C LEU A 107 -2.22 19.79 -1.97
N ALA A 108 -2.40 21.12 -1.86
CA ALA A 108 -2.06 21.85 -0.64
C ALA A 108 -2.94 21.45 0.55
N ASP A 109 -4.23 21.27 0.32
CA ASP A 109 -5.17 20.87 1.37
C ASP A 109 -4.94 19.45 1.83
N ILE A 110 -4.77 18.48 0.93
CA ILE A 110 -4.53 17.09 1.31
C ILE A 110 -3.17 16.95 2.01
N ALA A 111 -2.17 17.76 1.66
CA ALA A 111 -0.89 17.78 2.36
C ALA A 111 -1.01 18.28 3.80
N GLU A 112 -1.80 19.33 4.04
CA GLU A 112 -2.11 19.78 5.40
C GLU A 112 -2.95 18.75 6.15
N ALA A 113 -3.98 18.19 5.51
CA ALA A 113 -4.88 17.19 6.05
C ALA A 113 -4.13 15.92 6.48
N ALA A 114 -3.17 15.47 5.67
CA ALA A 114 -2.26 14.38 5.98
C ALA A 114 -1.39 14.71 7.20
N LEU A 115 -0.81 15.91 7.25
CA LEU A 115 0.05 16.34 8.36
C LEU A 115 -0.70 16.36 9.70
N VAL A 116 -1.96 16.83 9.71
CA VAL A 116 -2.79 16.90 10.93
C VAL A 116 -3.66 15.67 11.16
N GLN A 117 -3.55 14.66 10.29
CA GLN A 117 -4.33 13.43 10.31
C GLN A 117 -5.85 13.64 10.32
N ARG A 118 -6.35 14.63 9.57
CA ARG A 118 -7.79 14.88 9.39
C ARG A 118 -8.18 14.77 7.93
N PRO A 119 -9.47 14.55 7.61
CA PRO A 119 -9.97 14.68 6.25
C PRO A 119 -9.84 16.11 5.74
N VAL A 120 -9.79 16.27 4.41
CA VAL A 120 -9.91 17.56 3.74
C VAL A 120 -11.31 18.10 4.00
N ALA A 121 -11.42 19.38 4.38
CA ALA A 121 -12.72 20.01 4.56
C ALA A 121 -13.51 19.99 3.24
N THR A 122 -14.79 19.61 3.31
CA THR A 122 -15.67 19.44 2.15
C THR A 122 -15.91 20.78 1.43
N ARG A 123 -15.05 21.10 0.47
CA ARG A 123 -15.16 22.26 -0.42
C ARG A 123 -15.03 21.91 -1.90
N TYR A 124 -14.77 20.65 -2.22
CA TYR A 124 -14.56 20.14 -3.56
C TYR A 124 -15.70 19.18 -3.94
N ASP A 125 -16.17 19.26 -5.18
CA ASP A 125 -17.12 18.32 -5.73
C ASP A 125 -16.49 16.93 -5.96
N ALA A 126 -17.34 15.93 -6.22
CA ALA A 126 -16.90 14.55 -6.41
C ALA A 126 -15.94 14.41 -7.60
N ASP A 127 -16.21 15.11 -8.70
CA ASP A 127 -15.38 15.13 -9.91
C ASP A 127 -13.95 15.60 -9.60
N THR A 128 -13.80 16.75 -8.95
CA THR A 128 -12.50 17.31 -8.58
C THR A 128 -11.76 16.38 -7.63
N ARG A 129 -12.47 15.78 -6.66
CA ARG A 129 -11.89 14.81 -5.72
C ARG A 129 -11.38 13.58 -6.47
N ALA A 130 -12.18 13.00 -7.36
CA ALA A 130 -11.82 11.80 -8.11
C ALA A 130 -10.54 12.03 -8.94
N ASP A 131 -10.52 13.08 -9.75
CA ASP A 131 -9.37 13.37 -10.63
C ASP A 131 -8.11 13.66 -9.81
N SER A 132 -8.24 14.48 -8.76
CA SER A 132 -7.09 14.86 -7.92
C SER A 132 -6.53 13.66 -7.16
N LEU A 133 -7.39 12.82 -6.57
CA LEU A 133 -6.95 11.65 -5.82
C LEU A 133 -6.32 10.60 -6.73
N ALA A 134 -6.92 10.34 -7.90
CA ALA A 134 -6.33 9.43 -8.88
C ALA A 134 -4.93 9.89 -9.29
N ALA A 135 -4.76 11.16 -9.65
CA ALA A 135 -3.48 11.71 -10.05
C ALA A 135 -2.42 11.66 -8.92
N ILE A 136 -2.80 11.93 -7.68
CA ILE A 136 -1.91 11.84 -6.51
C ILE A 136 -1.45 10.40 -6.29
N LEU A 137 -2.35 9.43 -6.37
CA LEU A 137 -2.04 8.01 -6.14
C LEU A 137 -1.12 7.47 -7.25
N VAL A 138 -1.41 7.79 -8.52
CA VAL A 138 -0.57 7.49 -9.68
C VAL A 138 0.84 8.04 -9.47
N ALA A 139 0.97 9.31 -9.05
CA ALA A 139 2.26 9.94 -8.79
C ALA A 139 3.02 9.29 -7.63
N GLY A 140 2.35 9.01 -6.51
CA GLY A 140 2.95 8.40 -5.32
C GLY A 140 3.49 6.99 -5.59
N TYR A 141 2.70 6.17 -6.27
CA TYR A 141 3.07 4.80 -6.64
C TYR A 141 3.98 4.71 -7.88
N ARG A 142 4.10 5.81 -8.66
CA ARG A 142 4.74 5.82 -9.98
C ARG A 142 4.17 4.73 -10.88
N ARG A 143 2.86 4.79 -11.06
CA ARG A 143 2.07 3.93 -11.96
C ARG A 143 1.30 4.81 -12.93
N GLU A 144 0.60 4.20 -13.88
CA GLU A 144 -0.12 4.93 -14.92
C GLU A 144 -1.64 4.97 -14.67
N ALA A 145 -2.16 4.10 -13.81
CA ALA A 145 -3.59 3.98 -13.54
C ALA A 145 -3.87 3.61 -12.08
N VAL A 146 -5.10 3.87 -11.64
CA VAL A 146 -5.63 3.49 -10.33
C VAL A 146 -6.85 2.60 -10.52
N VAL A 147 -6.95 1.57 -9.69
CA VAL A 147 -8.03 0.61 -9.63
C VAL A 147 -8.52 0.49 -8.19
N LEU A 148 -9.84 0.48 -8.03
CA LEU A 148 -10.51 0.11 -6.79
C LEU A 148 -10.98 -1.36 -6.89
N ALA A 149 -10.41 -2.22 -6.06
CA ALA A 149 -10.81 -3.60 -5.89
C ALA A 149 -11.88 -3.70 -4.78
N LEU A 150 -13.14 -3.71 -5.18
CA LEU A 150 -14.30 -3.72 -4.29
C LEU A 150 -14.62 -5.14 -3.87
N TRP A 151 -14.84 -5.37 -2.58
CA TRP A 151 -15.23 -6.66 -2.05
C TRP A 151 -16.24 -6.50 -0.92
N SER A 152 -16.97 -7.57 -0.58
CA SER A 152 -17.79 -7.61 0.63
C SER A 152 -17.65 -8.96 1.32
N ALA A 153 -17.80 -8.97 2.64
CA ALA A 153 -17.75 -10.20 3.42
C ALA A 153 -19.05 -11.00 3.29
N ASP A 154 -20.17 -10.28 3.18
CA ASP A 154 -21.51 -10.84 3.01
C ASP A 154 -22.17 -10.17 1.79
N PRO A 155 -23.04 -10.85 1.05
CA PRO A 155 -23.76 -10.22 -0.05
C PRO A 155 -24.55 -8.99 0.43
N ALA A 156 -24.28 -7.83 -0.15
CA ALA A 156 -25.00 -6.60 0.19
C ALA A 156 -26.47 -6.69 -0.26
N PRO A 157 -27.39 -5.93 0.36
CA PRO A 157 -28.76 -5.83 -0.14
C PRO A 157 -28.80 -5.40 -1.61
N LEU A 158 -29.77 -5.88 -2.39
CA LEU A 158 -29.86 -5.59 -3.83
C LEU A 158 -29.87 -4.08 -4.15
N THR A 159 -30.50 -3.26 -3.30
CA THR A 159 -30.49 -1.79 -3.42
C THR A 159 -29.09 -1.20 -3.28
N ALA A 160 -28.30 -1.72 -2.34
CA ALA A 160 -26.90 -1.33 -2.16
C ALA A 160 -26.04 -1.82 -3.34
N GLN A 161 -26.30 -3.02 -3.86
CA GLN A 161 -25.64 -3.53 -5.07
C GLN A 161 -25.91 -2.62 -6.29
N GLN A 162 -27.16 -2.20 -6.49
CA GLN A 162 -27.56 -1.25 -7.54
C GLN A 162 -26.87 0.11 -7.43
N ALA A 163 -26.82 0.65 -6.21
CA ALA A 163 -26.12 1.88 -5.90
C ALA A 163 -24.62 1.74 -6.20
N MET A 164 -24.00 0.64 -5.77
CA MET A 164 -22.60 0.35 -5.97
C MET A 164 -22.24 0.18 -7.45
N GLY A 165 -23.05 -0.55 -8.22
CA GLY A 165 -22.82 -0.68 -9.65
C GLY A 165 -22.91 0.65 -10.40
N THR A 166 -23.77 1.57 -9.93
CA THR A 166 -23.89 2.92 -10.51
C THR A 166 -22.67 3.79 -10.15
N ALA A 167 -22.25 3.75 -8.88
CA ALA A 167 -21.03 4.42 -8.43
C ALA A 167 -19.77 3.90 -9.14
N ALA A 168 -19.66 2.58 -9.30
CA ALA A 168 -18.56 1.93 -10.01
C ALA A 168 -18.49 2.39 -11.48
N HIS A 169 -19.63 2.50 -12.15
CA HIS A 169 -19.67 3.02 -13.51
C HIS A 169 -19.27 4.50 -13.58
N TRP A 170 -19.69 5.32 -12.62
CA TRP A 170 -19.27 6.73 -12.52
C TRP A 170 -17.76 6.85 -12.32
N LEU A 171 -17.18 6.07 -11.39
CA LEU A 171 -15.72 6.03 -11.14
C LEU A 171 -14.94 5.63 -12.40
N ALA A 172 -15.40 4.59 -13.10
CA ALA A 172 -14.83 4.18 -14.38
C ALA A 172 -14.89 5.29 -15.44
N GLY A 173 -15.98 6.07 -15.47
CA GLY A 173 -16.11 7.25 -16.32
C GLY A 173 -15.09 8.36 -16.02
N ARG A 174 -14.50 8.37 -14.82
CA ARG A 174 -13.38 9.26 -14.43
C ARG A 174 -11.99 8.67 -14.72
N GLY A 175 -11.93 7.49 -15.35
CA GLY A 175 -10.67 6.78 -15.61
C GLY A 175 -10.14 5.98 -14.40
N ILE A 176 -10.95 5.80 -13.35
CA ILE A 176 -10.61 4.94 -12.21
C ILE A 176 -11.21 3.54 -12.48
N GLY A 177 -10.37 2.55 -12.69
CA GLY A 177 -10.83 1.18 -12.90
C GLY A 177 -11.51 0.61 -11.66
N VAL A 178 -12.49 -0.27 -11.85
CA VAL A 178 -13.17 -0.93 -10.73
C VAL A 178 -13.17 -2.42 -10.96
N TRP A 179 -12.55 -3.15 -10.05
CA TRP A 179 -12.53 -4.60 -10.03
C TRP A 179 -13.43 -5.09 -8.91
N VAL A 180 -14.48 -5.83 -9.25
CA VAL A 180 -15.39 -6.40 -8.26
C VAL A 180 -14.93 -7.81 -7.92
N LEU A 181 -14.61 -8.05 -6.65
CA LEU A 181 -14.16 -9.33 -6.12
C LEU A 181 -15.32 -10.02 -5.40
N GLY A 182 -15.59 -11.26 -5.80
CA GLY A 182 -16.66 -12.08 -5.20
C GLY A 182 -18.07 -11.65 -5.60
N ASP A 183 -19.06 -12.35 -5.05
CA ASP A 183 -20.47 -12.11 -5.34
C ASP A 183 -21.08 -11.09 -4.36
N GLY A 184 -22.17 -10.44 -4.79
CA GLY A 184 -22.99 -9.62 -3.89
C GLY A 184 -22.47 -8.21 -3.60
N VAL A 185 -21.41 -7.75 -4.28
CA VAL A 185 -20.97 -6.35 -4.26
C VAL A 185 -21.78 -5.49 -5.24
N VAL A 186 -22.07 -6.03 -6.41
CA VAL A 186 -22.90 -5.43 -7.47
C VAL A 186 -23.85 -6.50 -8.02
N GLU A 187 -24.84 -6.10 -8.82
CA GLU A 187 -25.81 -7.06 -9.34
C GLU A 187 -25.14 -8.09 -10.26
N PRO A 188 -25.49 -9.39 -10.14
CA PRO A 188 -24.93 -10.44 -10.98
C PRO A 188 -25.10 -10.16 -12.48
N GLY A 189 -24.04 -10.38 -13.26
CA GLY A 189 -24.07 -10.23 -14.71
C GLY A 189 -24.10 -8.78 -15.23
N ARG A 190 -24.04 -7.76 -14.35
CA ARG A 190 -24.03 -6.35 -14.76
C ARG A 190 -22.77 -5.96 -15.53
N PHE A 191 -21.64 -6.60 -15.23
CA PHE A 191 -20.33 -6.28 -15.80
C PHE A 191 -19.62 -7.54 -16.33
N PRO A 192 -18.71 -7.40 -17.32
CA PRO A 192 -17.94 -8.52 -17.83
C PRO A 192 -17.11 -9.21 -16.75
N THR A 193 -17.15 -10.55 -16.71
CA THR A 193 -16.35 -11.36 -15.79
C THR A 193 -15.06 -11.82 -16.45
N ILE A 194 -13.94 -11.67 -15.74
CA ILE A 194 -12.63 -12.25 -16.05
C ILE A 194 -12.30 -13.24 -14.94
N THR A 195 -12.05 -14.49 -15.30
CA THR A 195 -11.66 -15.52 -14.32
C THR A 195 -10.15 -15.51 -14.14
N LEU A 196 -9.72 -15.34 -12.89
CA LEU A 196 -8.34 -15.51 -12.47
C LEU A 196 -8.19 -16.89 -11.81
N ALA A 197 -7.03 -17.52 -11.99
CA ALA A 197 -6.71 -18.73 -11.23
C ALA A 197 -5.95 -18.31 -9.97
N GLY A 198 -6.63 -18.33 -8.83
CA GLY A 198 -6.06 -18.03 -7.52
C GLY A 198 -5.04 -19.08 -7.05
N PRO A 199 -4.11 -18.71 -6.14
CA PRO A 199 -3.27 -19.67 -5.44
C PRO A 199 -4.13 -20.59 -4.54
N THR A 200 -3.86 -21.90 -4.56
CA THR A 200 -4.76 -22.94 -4.02
C THR A 200 -4.91 -22.99 -2.50
N GLU A 201 -4.06 -22.31 -1.73
CA GLU A 201 -4.11 -22.30 -0.26
C GLU A 201 -3.67 -20.94 0.29
N VAL A 202 -4.61 -20.22 0.88
CA VAL A 202 -4.32 -19.05 1.71
C VAL A 202 -5.03 -19.24 3.04
N SER A 203 -4.29 -19.06 4.14
CA SER A 203 -4.87 -19.12 5.49
C SER A 203 -5.88 -18.00 5.67
N GLU A 204 -7.02 -18.31 6.30
CA GLU A 204 -8.04 -17.32 6.63
C GLU A 204 -7.41 -16.14 7.36
N SER A 205 -7.61 -14.96 6.82
CA SER A 205 -7.16 -13.72 7.41
C SER A 205 -8.18 -12.64 7.15
N VAL A 206 -8.33 -11.74 8.12
CA VAL A 206 -9.30 -10.66 8.03
C VAL A 206 -8.76 -9.61 7.08
N ALA A 207 -9.34 -9.52 5.88
CA ALA A 207 -9.07 -8.41 4.98
C ALA A 207 -9.51 -7.07 5.60
N PRO A 208 -8.69 -6.00 5.54
CA PRO A 208 -8.97 -4.69 6.11
C PRO A 208 -10.08 -4.00 5.33
N GLU A 209 -10.70 -3.01 5.96
CA GLU A 209 -11.69 -2.16 5.31
C GLU A 209 -11.12 -1.41 4.11
N VAL A 210 -9.88 -0.93 4.22
CA VAL A 210 -9.11 -0.36 3.12
C VAL A 210 -7.71 -0.97 3.15
N GLY A 211 -7.30 -1.59 2.04
CA GLY A 211 -5.95 -2.10 1.86
C GLY A 211 -5.27 -1.42 0.67
N PHE A 212 -3.97 -1.20 0.79
CA PHE A 212 -3.15 -0.68 -0.29
C PHE A 212 -1.77 -1.33 -0.21
N PRO A 213 -1.30 -2.01 -1.26
CA PRO A 213 -0.10 -2.81 -1.19
C PRO A 213 1.17 -1.96 -1.18
N VAL A 214 2.24 -2.54 -0.65
CA VAL A 214 3.59 -1.94 -0.68
C VAL A 214 4.24 -2.05 -2.05
N LEU A 215 5.21 -1.19 -2.33
CA LEU A 215 6.07 -1.34 -3.50
C LEU A 215 7.36 -2.05 -3.11
N ALA A 216 7.68 -3.14 -3.82
CA ALA A 216 8.98 -3.78 -3.69
C ALA A 216 10.11 -2.77 -3.96
N GLY A 217 11.09 -2.76 -3.06
CA GLY A 217 12.24 -1.86 -3.10
C GLY A 217 12.03 -0.52 -2.43
N ARG A 218 10.85 -0.25 -1.84
CA ARG A 218 10.54 0.99 -1.13
C ARG A 218 9.92 0.75 0.23
N PRO A 219 10.10 1.69 1.18
CA PRO A 219 9.30 1.72 2.41
C PRO A 219 7.79 1.60 2.12
N HIS A 220 7.05 0.97 3.02
CA HIS A 220 5.59 0.97 3.00
C HIS A 220 5.13 2.42 2.98
N PRO A 221 4.29 2.83 2.01
CA PRO A 221 4.08 4.25 1.75
C PRO A 221 3.29 4.92 2.90
N GLY A 222 2.55 4.14 3.70
CA GLY A 222 1.92 4.57 4.96
C GLY A 222 2.75 4.44 6.25
N SER A 223 3.95 3.85 6.23
CA SER A 223 4.74 3.60 7.46
C SER A 223 5.74 4.72 7.71
N ALA A 224 5.42 5.62 8.64
CA ALA A 224 6.33 6.71 9.03
C ALA A 224 7.65 6.20 9.61
N VAL A 225 7.62 5.02 10.26
CA VAL A 225 8.78 4.38 10.86
C VAL A 225 9.74 3.88 9.78
N GLU A 226 9.25 3.19 8.75
CA GLU A 226 10.10 2.74 7.64
C GLU A 226 10.74 3.92 6.90
N HIS A 227 9.98 4.99 6.62
CA HIS A 227 10.52 6.19 5.99
C HIS A 227 11.59 6.87 6.86
N GLY A 228 11.34 6.98 8.17
CA GLY A 228 12.31 7.55 9.12
C GLY A 228 13.61 6.75 9.16
N LEU A 229 13.52 5.42 9.17
CA LEU A 229 14.68 4.53 9.13
C LEU A 229 15.43 4.65 7.79
N GLU A 230 14.72 4.62 6.66
CA GLU A 230 15.31 4.78 5.33
C GLU A 230 16.07 6.11 5.18
N LEU A 231 15.48 7.22 5.64
CA LEU A 231 16.11 8.55 5.60
C LEU A 231 17.43 8.61 6.39
N ARG A 232 17.58 7.79 7.43
CA ARG A 232 18.83 7.67 8.18
C ARG A 232 19.80 6.73 7.49
N LEU A 233 19.37 5.53 7.12
CA LEU A 233 20.19 4.53 6.42
C LEU A 233 20.83 5.12 5.15
N ALA A 234 20.09 5.94 4.40
CA ALA A 234 20.59 6.61 3.20
C ALA A 234 21.82 7.52 3.41
N ARG A 235 22.09 7.93 4.67
CA ARG A 235 23.25 8.77 5.03
C ARG A 235 24.51 7.96 5.31
N HIS A 236 24.40 6.63 5.40
CA HIS A 236 25.48 5.75 5.79
C HIS A 236 25.92 4.87 4.62
N SER A 237 27.20 4.94 4.25
CA SER A 237 27.77 4.12 3.18
C SER A 237 27.73 2.62 3.50
N TRP A 238 27.81 2.24 4.79
CA TRP A 238 27.71 0.85 5.23
C TRP A 238 26.34 0.23 4.93
N ALA A 239 25.28 1.04 4.84
CA ALA A 239 23.90 0.61 4.62
C ALA A 239 23.55 0.41 3.14
N ARG A 240 24.53 0.50 2.23
CA ARG A 240 24.34 0.21 0.79
C ARG A 240 23.85 -1.22 0.54
N GLY A 241 23.18 -1.44 -0.59
CA GLY A 241 22.71 -2.78 -1.00
C GLY A 241 21.42 -3.24 -0.33
N ARG A 242 20.79 -2.37 0.49
CA ARG A 242 19.50 -2.64 1.11
C ARG A 242 18.36 -2.55 0.11
N THR A 243 17.29 -3.28 0.37
CA THR A 243 16.03 -3.20 -0.36
C THR A 243 14.86 -3.46 0.58
N TRP A 244 13.74 -2.80 0.35
CA TRP A 244 12.54 -2.90 1.18
C TRP A 244 11.49 -3.83 0.57
N ASN A 245 10.58 -4.34 1.39
CA ASN A 245 9.34 -5.01 1.02
C ASN A 245 9.52 -6.10 -0.04
N GLN A 246 10.49 -6.99 0.20
CA GLN A 246 10.84 -8.06 -0.73
C GLN A 246 10.17 -9.38 -0.37
N VAL A 247 9.87 -10.19 -1.38
CA VAL A 247 9.41 -11.55 -1.18
C VAL A 247 10.60 -12.50 -1.17
N TYR A 248 10.79 -13.19 -0.06
CA TYR A 248 11.66 -14.34 0.06
C TYR A 248 10.84 -15.63 -0.10
N GLN A 249 11.32 -16.52 -0.96
CA GLN A 249 10.73 -17.84 -1.16
C GLN A 249 11.86 -18.85 -1.36
N SER A 250 11.99 -19.82 -0.44
CA SER A 250 13.07 -20.82 -0.48
C SER A 250 12.89 -21.83 -1.62
N HIS A 251 11.66 -22.18 -1.96
CA HIS A 251 11.30 -23.11 -3.03
C HIS A 251 9.97 -22.69 -3.67
N PRO A 252 9.72 -22.92 -4.98
CA PRO A 252 8.47 -22.55 -5.66
C PRO A 252 7.16 -23.05 -5.02
N LEU A 253 7.23 -24.07 -4.18
CA LEU A 253 6.10 -24.67 -3.45
C LEU A 253 6.00 -24.19 -2.00
N SER A 254 6.99 -23.46 -1.49
CA SER A 254 6.95 -22.89 -0.14
C SER A 254 6.13 -21.59 -0.16
N PRO A 255 5.36 -21.29 0.89
CA PRO A 255 4.66 -20.01 1.00
C PRO A 255 5.66 -18.84 0.90
N PRO A 256 5.36 -17.80 0.10
CA PRO A 256 6.19 -16.60 0.03
C PRO A 256 6.17 -15.84 1.37
N ILE A 257 7.30 -15.27 1.75
CA ILE A 257 7.47 -14.46 2.95
C ILE A 257 7.86 -13.05 2.52
N ARG A 258 7.02 -12.05 2.79
CA ARG A 258 7.37 -10.64 2.55
C ARG A 258 8.13 -10.06 3.74
N VAL A 259 9.41 -9.75 3.59
CA VAL A 259 10.26 -9.10 4.61
C VAL A 259 10.30 -7.59 4.44
N ASP A 260 10.32 -6.84 5.55
CA ASP A 260 10.25 -5.36 5.48
C ASP A 260 11.53 -4.74 4.91
N LEU A 261 12.71 -5.12 5.41
CA LEU A 261 14.00 -4.61 4.95
C LEU A 261 15.03 -5.75 4.87
N MET A 262 15.81 -5.80 3.79
CA MET A 262 16.83 -6.82 3.62
C MET A 262 18.11 -6.32 2.96
N TRP A 263 19.22 -6.97 3.29
CA TRP A 263 20.50 -6.93 2.59
C TRP A 263 20.76 -8.31 1.97
N PRO A 264 20.45 -8.52 0.68
CA PRO A 264 20.54 -9.84 0.06
C PRO A 264 21.97 -10.42 0.07
N ALA A 265 22.99 -9.59 -0.15
CA ALA A 265 24.38 -10.05 -0.23
C ALA A 265 24.93 -10.50 1.12
N GLU A 266 24.52 -9.83 2.21
CA GLU A 266 24.90 -10.13 3.58
C GLU A 266 23.96 -11.12 4.28
N GLN A 267 22.86 -11.54 3.62
CA GLN A 267 21.80 -12.39 4.19
C GLN A 267 21.30 -11.84 5.53
N VAL A 268 20.98 -10.54 5.57
CA VAL A 268 20.39 -9.88 6.75
C VAL A 268 18.98 -9.43 6.42
N VAL A 269 18.04 -9.68 7.33
CA VAL A 269 16.66 -9.18 7.32
C VAL A 269 16.41 -8.35 8.56
N VAL A 270 15.67 -7.27 8.41
CA VAL A 270 15.13 -6.45 9.49
C VAL A 270 13.62 -6.40 9.31
N GLU A 271 12.87 -6.81 10.33
CA GLU A 271 11.41 -6.69 10.39
C GLU A 271 11.02 -5.58 11.37
N LEU A 272 10.03 -4.78 10.98
CA LEU A 272 9.50 -3.70 11.80
C LEU A 272 8.09 -4.07 12.26
N ASP A 273 7.94 -4.35 13.55
CA ASP A 273 6.67 -4.76 14.12
C ASP A 273 5.83 -3.51 14.46
N GLY A 274 4.82 -3.25 13.62
CA GLY A 274 3.89 -2.13 13.76
C GLY A 274 2.45 -2.46 13.36
N PRO A 275 1.45 -1.66 13.78
CA PRO A 275 0.07 -1.80 13.32
C PRO A 275 -0.06 -1.74 11.80
N ASP A 276 0.81 -0.98 11.13
CA ASP A 276 0.87 -0.84 9.66
C ASP A 276 1.37 -2.11 8.96
N HIS A 277 2.10 -2.99 9.67
CA HIS A 277 2.62 -4.27 9.16
C HIS A 277 1.65 -5.44 9.38
N ARG A 278 0.50 -5.19 10.04
CA ARG A 278 -0.57 -6.18 10.24
C ARG A 278 -1.40 -6.35 8.96
N GLY A 279 -0.75 -6.64 7.85
CA GLY A 279 -1.37 -6.89 6.56
C GLY A 279 -2.31 -8.10 6.56
N ILE A 280 -2.94 -8.31 5.40
CA ILE A 280 -3.96 -9.34 5.13
C ILE A 280 -3.40 -10.75 5.23
N VAL A 281 -2.09 -10.94 5.38
CA VAL A 281 -1.52 -12.26 5.62
C VAL A 281 -1.26 -12.41 7.11
N LYS A 282 -2.32 -12.63 7.88
CA LYS A 282 -2.18 -13.03 9.29
C LYS A 282 -1.59 -14.43 9.36
N TYR A 283 -0.48 -14.52 10.09
CA TYR A 283 -0.13 -15.64 10.96
C TYR A 283 -0.26 -17.05 10.38
N SER A 284 0.36 -17.32 9.23
CA SER A 284 0.94 -18.66 9.05
C SER A 284 2.17 -18.75 9.96
N ASP A 285 1.93 -19.03 11.24
CA ASP A 285 2.88 -19.39 12.31
C ASP A 285 4.23 -18.64 12.21
N ASP A 286 4.39 -17.51 12.90
CA ASP A 286 5.60 -16.65 12.87
C ASP A 286 6.90 -17.47 13.05
N ARG A 287 6.80 -18.60 13.76
CA ARG A 287 7.86 -19.61 13.89
C ARG A 287 8.27 -20.28 12.58
N ARG A 288 7.32 -20.64 11.72
CA ARG A 288 7.59 -21.21 10.38
C ARG A 288 8.30 -20.19 9.50
N ARG A 289 7.89 -18.92 9.58
CA ARG A 289 8.52 -17.81 8.87
C ARG A 289 9.98 -17.64 9.31
N ASP A 290 10.21 -17.54 10.61
CA ASP A 290 11.56 -17.43 11.20
C ASP A 290 12.44 -18.62 10.84
N ASN A 291 11.91 -19.84 10.94
CA ASN A 291 12.62 -21.05 10.56
C ASN A 291 12.99 -21.05 9.07
N THR A 292 12.09 -20.58 8.20
CA THR A 292 12.32 -20.54 6.75
C THR A 292 13.41 -19.55 6.37
N LEU A 293 13.46 -18.38 7.02
CA LEU A 293 14.52 -17.40 6.85
C LEU A 293 15.86 -17.93 7.40
N THR A 294 15.84 -18.54 8.60
CA THR A 294 17.02 -19.12 9.24
C THR A 294 17.63 -20.24 8.40
N LEU A 295 16.80 -21.17 7.90
CA LEU A 295 17.23 -22.24 6.98
C LEU A 295 17.73 -21.69 5.64
N GLY A 296 17.28 -20.49 5.25
CA GLY A 296 17.80 -19.71 4.12
C GLY A 296 19.15 -19.03 4.37
N GLY A 297 19.72 -19.15 5.58
CA GLY A 297 20.96 -18.52 6.00
C GLY A 297 20.81 -17.07 6.45
N TYR A 298 19.58 -16.55 6.55
CA TYR A 298 19.34 -15.16 6.95
C TYR A 298 19.50 -14.96 8.46
N ALA A 299 20.17 -13.88 8.86
CA ALA A 299 20.07 -13.33 10.22
C ALA A 299 18.94 -12.32 10.26
N VAL A 300 18.04 -12.44 11.23
CA VAL A 300 16.85 -11.61 11.36
C VAL A 300 16.95 -10.73 12.60
N LEU A 301 16.81 -9.41 12.44
CA LEU A 301 16.58 -8.46 13.52
C LEU A 301 15.12 -8.03 13.50
N ARG A 302 14.48 -7.92 14.67
CA ARG A 302 13.10 -7.44 14.79
C ARG A 302 13.07 -6.24 15.72
N PHE A 303 12.36 -5.19 15.32
CA PHE A 303 12.19 -3.99 16.11
C PHE A 303 10.73 -3.58 16.12
N THR A 304 10.19 -3.25 17.28
CA THR A 304 8.88 -2.60 17.34
C THR A 304 8.95 -1.15 16.85
N ASN A 305 7.84 -0.59 16.35
CA ASN A 305 7.76 0.82 16.00
C ASN A 305 8.23 1.76 17.14
N ASN A 306 7.94 1.40 18.39
CA ASN A 306 8.34 2.16 19.57
C ASN A 306 9.85 2.13 19.81
N GLU A 307 10.53 1.02 19.51
CA GLU A 307 11.98 0.95 19.61
C GLU A 307 12.67 1.81 18.56
N VAL A 308 12.19 1.77 17.31
CA VAL A 308 12.74 2.57 16.21
C VAL A 308 12.55 4.05 16.47
N THR A 309 11.35 4.45 16.92
CA THR A 309 11.06 5.85 17.22
C THR A 309 11.71 6.34 18.51
N GLY A 310 11.87 5.47 19.51
CA GLY A 310 12.46 5.79 20.81
C GLY A 310 13.98 5.91 20.77
N ASP A 311 14.66 5.04 20.03
CA ASP A 311 16.13 5.06 19.92
C ASP A 311 16.62 4.53 18.55
N LEU A 312 16.44 5.37 17.54
CA LEU A 312 16.88 5.07 16.17
C LEU A 312 18.39 4.85 16.07
N SER A 313 19.19 5.52 16.91
CA SER A 313 20.65 5.38 16.90
C SER A 313 21.07 3.97 17.32
N ARG A 314 20.45 3.41 18.37
CA ARG A 314 20.67 2.02 18.79
C ARG A 314 20.29 1.03 17.70
N VAL A 315 19.13 1.23 17.05
CA VAL A 315 18.67 0.38 15.94
C VAL A 315 19.69 0.36 14.81
N LEU A 316 20.17 1.53 14.37
CA LEU A 316 21.20 1.64 13.32
C LEU A 316 22.49 0.94 13.70
N ALA A 317 22.96 1.10 14.95
CA ALA A 317 24.19 0.47 15.43
C ALA A 317 24.09 -1.06 15.42
N MET A 318 22.95 -1.62 15.82
CA MET A 318 22.72 -3.07 15.79
C MET A 318 22.74 -3.61 14.36
N ILE A 319 22.10 -2.90 13.41
CA ILE A 319 22.10 -3.28 12.00
C ILE A 319 23.53 -3.22 11.43
N GLU A 320 24.26 -2.12 11.68
CA GLU A 320 25.64 -1.94 11.22
C GLU A 320 26.55 -3.05 11.73
N GLN A 321 26.48 -3.36 13.02
CA GLN A 321 27.29 -4.40 13.65
C GLN A 321 27.03 -5.77 13.01
N LEU A 322 25.76 -6.13 12.81
CA LEU A 322 25.41 -7.42 12.18
C LEU A 322 25.92 -7.50 10.73
N LEU A 323 25.78 -6.42 9.96
CA LEU A 323 26.29 -6.35 8.59
C LEU A 323 27.81 -6.46 8.54
N ALA A 324 28.53 -5.84 9.47
CA ALA A 324 29.98 -5.94 9.56
C ALA A 324 30.41 -7.40 9.80
N THR A 325 29.82 -8.07 10.79
CA THR A 325 30.08 -9.49 11.06
C THR A 325 29.85 -10.37 9.83
N ARG A 326 28.71 -10.20 9.14
CA ARG A 326 28.38 -10.99 7.94
C ARG A 326 29.33 -10.75 6.77
N ARG A 327 29.85 -9.53 6.63
CA ARG A 327 30.85 -9.21 5.61
C ARG A 327 32.20 -9.84 5.91
N ASP A 328 32.62 -9.85 7.17
CA ASP A 328 33.89 -10.44 7.61
C ASP A 328 33.89 -11.97 7.47
N GLU A 329 32.77 -12.62 7.81
CA GLU A 329 32.55 -14.07 7.61
C GLU A 329 32.71 -14.47 6.14
N ARG A 330 32.18 -13.65 5.22
CA ARG A 330 32.25 -13.90 3.77
C ARG A 330 33.62 -13.64 3.15
N ILE A 331 34.45 -12.80 3.75
CA ILE A 331 35.82 -12.55 3.28
C ILE A 331 36.75 -13.69 3.76
N SER A 332 36.40 -14.31 4.88
CA SER A 332 37.22 -15.33 5.55
C SER A 332 36.91 -16.77 5.11
N GLY A 333 35.82 -16.99 4.37
CA GLY A 333 35.39 -18.29 3.82
C GLY A 333 35.51 -18.36 2.32
#